data_AF-A0A1R2ASG1-F1
#
_entry.id   AF-A0A1R2ASG1-F1
#
_cell.length_a   1.000
_cell.length_b   1.000
_cell.length_c   1.000
_cell.angle_alpha   90.00
_cell.angle_beta   90.00
_cell.angle_gamma   90.00
#
_symmetry.space_group_name_H-M   'P 1'
#
loop_
_entity.id
_entity.type
_entity.pdbx_description
1 polymer ?
#
loop_
_entity_poly.entity_id
_entity_poly.type
_entity_poly.pdbx_seq_one_letter_code
_entity_poly.pdbx_strand_id
1 'polypeptide(L)'
;MGSCCCRSDSAEYPPLKPSRNESLNNFLNTTSNLNTSKLSDQFSNQVKLLKDLGEAMKKGIQMSQESSNDYITSLENLDFYFCKKSLDPTPFPAEIFECPNCKMCFDSIDRIPLRLPCRHPLCKVCASLEYSQNNIIHCPQDASESNIPPDELIIKKHLLSQIKAYEQQILCSFHGLKGEKFCITCKTIMCPGCFNDHQSHTTDVLNSNKVNDETAKWYKDFGNYIEKLDEIQKKIEESFSTFTEFEEVLLAQELNHINSLKESREKAILSLMQASDEHMQRMESSLREMIEHMPRKKIRQFKDSIQEEIDRAAEVKKSWDLMGTGEKLGLMKKIEIKSQRKIDLPNMEPWIRVSEALTAVKDFESMSLVLATIQK
;
A
#
# COMPACT_ATOMS: atom_id res chain seq x y z
N MET A 1 83.61 77.95 45.55
CA MET A 1 83.68 77.31 44.22
C MET A 1 83.04 75.94 44.33
N GLY A 2 82.12 75.58 43.43
CA GLY A 2 81.49 74.26 43.40
C GLY A 2 80.06 74.30 42.87
N SER A 3 79.92 73.98 41.59
CA SER A 3 78.67 73.84 40.80
C SER A 3 78.03 72.45 40.97
N CYS A 4 76.71 72.34 40.85
CA CYS A 4 75.96 71.17 40.34
C CYS A 4 74.44 71.50 40.32
N CYS A 5 73.82 71.80 39.18
CA CYS A 5 73.21 70.88 38.20
C CYS A 5 71.99 70.10 38.73
N CYS A 6 70.78 70.62 38.47
CA CYS A 6 69.54 69.85 38.45
C CYS A 6 69.16 69.54 37.00
N ARG A 7 69.30 68.28 36.59
CA ARG A 7 68.67 67.70 35.38
C ARG A 7 67.21 67.40 35.72
N SER A 8 66.30 67.83 34.87
CA SER A 8 64.89 67.40 34.88
C SER A 8 64.73 66.37 33.76
N ASP A 9 64.46 65.12 34.13
CA ASP A 9 64.13 64.04 33.22
C ASP A 9 62.67 64.20 32.77
N SER A 10 62.47 64.79 31.59
CA SER A 10 61.21 64.70 30.87
C SER A 10 61.14 63.34 30.18
N ALA A 11 60.46 62.38 30.79
CA ALA A 11 60.12 61.11 30.17
C ALA A 11 59.13 61.35 29.01
N GLU A 12 59.64 61.42 27.79
CA GLU A 12 58.82 61.31 26.58
C GLU A 12 58.26 59.89 26.49
N TYR A 13 56.96 59.74 26.72
CA TYR A 13 56.25 58.50 26.38
C TYR A 13 56.25 58.35 24.85
N PRO A 14 56.72 57.22 24.30
CA PRO A 14 56.66 56.99 22.87
C PRO A 14 55.20 56.89 22.42
N PRO A 15 54.85 57.36 21.21
CA PRO A 15 53.50 57.23 20.69
C PRO A 15 53.15 55.74 20.61
N LEU A 16 52.01 55.37 21.20
CA LEU A 16 51.40 54.06 21.05
C LEU A 16 51.17 53.80 19.55
N LYS A 17 52.13 53.14 18.89
CA LYS A 17 51.89 52.49 17.60
C LYS A 17 50.88 51.36 17.88
N PRO A 18 49.65 51.42 17.34
CA PRO A 18 48.81 50.25 17.35
C PRO A 18 49.49 49.25 16.41
N SER A 19 49.86 48.07 16.92
CA SER A 19 50.07 46.89 16.07
C SER A 19 48.72 46.59 15.39
N ARG A 20 48.50 47.25 14.25
CA ARG A 20 47.19 47.36 13.60
C ARG A 20 46.90 46.17 12.68
N ASN A 21 47.89 45.31 12.41
CA ASN A 21 47.75 44.20 11.46
C ASN A 21 47.72 42.80 12.09
N GLU A 22 48.36 42.54 13.24
CA GLU A 22 48.39 41.17 13.78
C GLU A 22 47.08 40.75 14.45
N SER A 23 46.47 41.60 15.28
CA SER A 23 45.19 41.24 15.93
C SER A 23 44.01 41.20 14.96
N LEU A 24 44.03 41.99 13.88
CA LEU A 24 42.98 42.01 12.86
C LEU A 24 43.10 40.82 11.90
N ASN A 25 44.33 40.44 11.52
CA ASN A 25 44.57 39.22 10.76
C ASN A 25 44.28 37.96 11.59
N ASN A 26 44.57 37.94 12.89
CA ASN A 26 44.19 36.82 13.74
C ASN A 26 42.67 36.68 13.89
N PHE A 27 41.93 37.79 13.97
CA PHE A 27 40.46 37.79 14.07
C PHE A 27 39.77 37.41 12.75
N LEU A 28 40.31 37.85 11.61
CA LEU A 28 39.86 37.42 10.29
C LEU A 28 40.23 35.96 10.01
N ASN A 29 41.37 35.48 10.51
CA ASN A 29 41.79 34.08 10.38
C ASN A 29 41.02 33.12 11.30
N THR A 30 40.53 33.54 12.48
CA THR A 30 39.64 32.70 13.29
C THR A 30 38.23 32.62 12.72
N THR A 31 37.75 33.68 12.07
CA THR A 31 36.44 33.67 11.39
C THR A 31 36.49 32.99 10.02
N SER A 32 37.62 33.02 9.30
CA SER A 32 37.82 32.27 8.05
C SER A 32 38.18 30.79 8.25
N ASN A 33 38.58 30.38 9.47
CA ASN A 33 38.83 28.97 9.81
C ASN A 33 37.59 28.25 10.37
N LEU A 34 36.45 28.95 10.51
CA LEU A 34 35.16 28.27 10.57
C LEU A 34 35.02 27.51 9.25
N ASN A 35 35.23 26.19 9.32
CA ASN A 35 35.15 25.25 8.20
C ASN A 35 33.68 25.07 7.79
N THR A 36 33.02 26.17 7.44
CA THR A 36 31.62 26.23 7.02
C THR A 36 31.41 25.38 5.78
N SER A 37 32.44 25.20 4.95
CA SER A 37 32.44 24.31 3.78
C SER A 37 32.16 22.87 4.20
N LYS A 38 32.89 22.32 5.17
CA LYS A 38 32.68 20.95 5.66
C LYS A 38 31.28 20.71 6.23
N LEU A 39 30.68 21.70 6.87
CA LEU A 39 29.30 21.61 7.42
C LEU A 39 28.25 21.70 6.32
N SER A 40 28.43 22.62 5.36
CA SER A 40 27.57 22.74 4.19
C SER A 40 27.61 21.45 3.35
N ASP A 41 28.80 20.87 3.19
CA ASP A 41 29.00 19.59 2.52
C ASP A 41 28.31 18.45 3.27
N GLN A 42 28.43 18.40 4.60
CA GLN A 42 27.79 17.37 5.42
C GLN A 42 26.25 17.45 5.33
N PHE A 43 25.67 18.64 5.41
CA PHE A 43 24.23 18.84 5.26
C PHE A 43 23.76 18.54 3.83
N SER A 44 24.48 19.02 2.81
CA SER A 44 24.18 18.74 1.39
C SER A 44 24.22 17.24 1.09
N ASN A 45 25.21 16.52 1.64
CA ASN A 45 25.31 15.08 1.52
C ASN A 45 24.12 14.35 2.18
N GLN A 46 23.66 14.81 3.35
CA GLN A 46 22.47 14.24 4.02
C GLN A 46 21.18 14.49 3.22
N VAL A 47 21.00 15.68 2.66
CA VAL A 47 19.85 16.00 1.79
C VAL A 47 19.86 15.15 0.52
N LYS A 48 21.03 14.97 -0.11
CA LYS A 48 21.18 14.10 -1.27
C LYS A 48 20.82 12.64 -0.93
N LEU A 49 21.29 12.14 0.22
CA LEU A 49 20.99 10.79 0.67
C LEU A 49 19.48 10.55 0.84
N LEU A 50 18.74 11.54 1.37
CA LEU A 50 17.29 11.47 1.50
C LEU A 50 16.58 11.45 0.14
N LYS A 51 17.08 12.22 -0.83
CA LYS A 51 16.52 12.23 -2.18
C LYS A 51 16.74 10.89 -2.89
N ASP A 52 17.96 10.36 -2.82
CA ASP A 52 18.32 9.06 -3.42
C ASP A 52 17.49 7.93 -2.78
N LEU A 53 17.26 7.98 -1.46
CA LEU A 53 16.37 7.06 -0.76
C LEU A 53 14.92 7.16 -1.27
N GLY A 54 14.39 8.38 -1.44
CA GLY A 54 13.04 8.60 -1.98
C GLY A 54 12.86 8.03 -3.39
N GLU A 55 13.85 8.21 -4.27
CA GLU A 55 13.85 7.63 -5.62
C GLU A 55 13.92 6.09 -5.60
N ALA A 56 14.75 5.52 -4.72
CA ALA A 56 14.85 4.07 -4.54
C ALA A 56 13.53 3.46 -4.05
N MET A 57 12.86 4.09 -3.07
CA MET A 57 11.55 3.64 -2.57
C MET A 57 10.49 3.69 -3.66
N LYS A 58 10.45 4.77 -4.46
CA LYS A 58 9.51 4.89 -5.59
C LYS A 58 9.70 3.76 -6.60
N LYS A 59 10.96 3.44 -6.95
CA LYS A 59 11.27 2.34 -7.87
C LYS A 59 10.84 0.98 -7.29
N GLY A 60 11.08 0.75 -6.00
CA GLY A 60 10.64 -0.47 -5.31
C GLY A 60 9.12 -0.67 -5.34
N ILE A 61 8.35 0.40 -5.09
CA ILE A 61 6.88 0.37 -5.18
C ILE A 61 6.42 0.01 -6.60
N GLN A 62 7.00 0.65 -7.61
CA GLN A 62 6.64 0.37 -9.01
C GLN A 62 6.91 -1.10 -9.38
N MET A 63 8.09 -1.64 -9.04
CA MET A 63 8.43 -3.03 -9.32
C MET A 63 7.49 -4.02 -8.63
N SER A 64 7.05 -3.71 -7.40
CA SER A 64 6.07 -4.51 -6.66
C SER A 64 4.70 -4.49 -7.35
N GLN A 65 4.25 -3.31 -7.80
CA GLN A 65 3.00 -3.17 -8.55
C GLN A 65 3.01 -3.94 -9.88
N GLU A 66 4.10 -3.85 -10.64
CA GLU A 66 4.30 -4.60 -11.88
C GLU A 66 4.24 -6.11 -11.62
N SER A 67 4.97 -6.61 -10.63
CA SER A 67 4.99 -8.03 -10.26
C SER A 67 3.62 -8.54 -9.80
N SER A 68 2.88 -7.73 -9.06
CA SER A 68 1.51 -8.06 -8.61
C SER A 68 0.54 -8.15 -9.79
N ASN A 69 0.62 -7.22 -10.74
CA ASN A 69 -0.23 -7.23 -11.93
C ASN A 69 0.07 -8.44 -12.82
N ASP A 70 1.34 -8.81 -12.98
CA ASP A 70 1.73 -10.01 -13.73
C ASP A 70 1.13 -11.27 -13.10
N TYR A 71 1.14 -11.36 -11.77
CA TYR A 71 0.52 -12.47 -11.05
C TYR A 71 -1.01 -12.50 -11.22
N ILE A 72 -1.71 -11.38 -11.05
CA ILE A 72 -3.16 -11.29 -11.24
C ILE A 72 -3.52 -11.71 -12.68
N THR A 73 -2.78 -11.20 -13.66
CA THR A 73 -2.97 -11.56 -15.07
C THR A 73 -2.78 -13.07 -15.28
N SER A 74 -1.81 -13.69 -14.59
CA SER A 74 -1.60 -15.14 -14.65
C SER A 74 -2.80 -15.94 -14.09
N LEU A 75 -3.46 -15.43 -13.04
CA LEU A 75 -4.64 -16.05 -12.45
C LEU A 75 -5.88 -15.89 -13.34
N GLU A 76 -6.06 -14.73 -13.96
CA GLU A 76 -7.19 -14.48 -14.88
C GLU A 76 -7.12 -15.36 -16.13
N ASN A 77 -5.93 -15.79 -16.53
CA ASN A 77 -5.71 -16.73 -17.63
C ASN A 77 -5.93 -18.20 -17.24
N LEU A 78 -6.20 -18.51 -15.97
CA LEU A 78 -6.56 -19.87 -15.55
C LEU A 78 -8.02 -20.15 -15.91
N ASP A 79 -8.21 -20.79 -17.05
CA ASP A 79 -9.50 -21.32 -17.48
C ASP A 79 -9.87 -22.55 -16.63
N PHE A 80 -10.53 -22.32 -15.49
CA PHE A 80 -11.16 -23.37 -14.70
C PHE A 80 -12.41 -23.90 -15.43
N TYR A 81 -12.21 -24.70 -16.49
CA TYR A 81 -13.29 -25.47 -17.10
C TYR A 81 -13.67 -26.62 -16.16
N PHE A 82 -14.44 -26.31 -15.11
CA PHE A 82 -15.26 -27.32 -14.46
C PHE A 82 -16.26 -27.81 -15.50
N CYS A 83 -16.18 -29.08 -15.86
CA CYS A 83 -17.15 -29.71 -16.74
C CYS A 83 -18.52 -29.65 -16.05
N LYS A 84 -19.33 -28.63 -16.37
CA LYS A 84 -20.70 -28.44 -15.86
C LYS A 84 -21.70 -29.50 -16.35
N LYS A 85 -21.25 -30.54 -17.05
CA LYS A 85 -22.11 -31.66 -17.41
C LYS A 85 -22.39 -32.43 -16.13
N SER A 86 -23.53 -32.17 -15.53
CA SER A 86 -23.91 -32.88 -14.33
C SER A 86 -24.00 -34.38 -14.63
N LEU A 87 -23.57 -35.18 -13.66
CA LEU A 87 -23.79 -36.63 -13.67
C LEU A 87 -25.22 -36.98 -13.25
N ASP A 88 -26.12 -35.99 -13.23
CA ASP A 88 -27.46 -36.18 -12.72
C ASP A 88 -28.21 -37.17 -13.62
N PRO A 89 -28.94 -38.12 -13.01
CA PRO A 89 -29.84 -38.96 -13.77
C PRO A 89 -30.82 -38.08 -14.53
N THR A 90 -31.02 -38.38 -15.81
CA THR A 90 -31.89 -37.59 -16.68
C THR A 90 -33.28 -37.49 -16.04
N PRO A 91 -33.80 -36.30 -15.73
CA PRO A 91 -35.09 -36.17 -15.07
C PRO A 91 -36.17 -36.69 -16.01
N PHE A 92 -36.76 -37.83 -15.67
CA PHE A 92 -37.94 -38.34 -16.34
C PHE A 92 -39.17 -37.69 -15.69
N PRO A 93 -40.16 -37.22 -16.46
CA PRO A 93 -41.36 -36.63 -15.88
C PRO A 93 -42.15 -37.71 -15.13
N ALA A 94 -42.08 -37.67 -13.79
CA ALA A 94 -42.82 -38.52 -12.87
C ALA A 94 -44.35 -38.43 -13.08
N GLU A 95 -44.81 -37.31 -13.65
CA GLU A 95 -46.22 -37.01 -13.92
C GLU A 95 -46.95 -38.07 -14.77
N ILE A 96 -46.24 -38.83 -15.62
CA ILE A 96 -46.85 -39.86 -16.48
C ILE A 96 -47.15 -41.15 -15.72
N PHE A 97 -46.49 -41.38 -14.57
CA PHE A 97 -46.62 -42.59 -13.77
C PHE A 97 -47.51 -42.41 -12.54
N GLU A 98 -48.13 -41.24 -12.38
CA GLU A 98 -48.99 -40.93 -11.25
C GLU A 98 -50.47 -41.14 -11.53
N CYS A 99 -51.20 -41.56 -10.50
CA CYS A 99 -52.65 -41.61 -10.56
C CYS A 99 -53.23 -40.19 -10.57
N PRO A 100 -54.10 -39.84 -11.54
CA PRO A 100 -54.63 -38.48 -11.64
C PRO A 100 -55.47 -38.06 -10.42
N ASN A 101 -56.09 -39.02 -9.70
CA ASN A 101 -56.90 -38.75 -8.52
C ASN A 101 -56.06 -38.57 -7.24
N CYS A 102 -55.21 -39.54 -6.90
CA CYS A 102 -54.47 -39.53 -5.64
C CYS A 102 -53.03 -39.03 -5.74
N LYS A 103 -52.53 -38.72 -6.96
CA LYS A 103 -51.16 -38.28 -7.27
C LYS A 103 -50.04 -39.22 -6.83
N MET A 104 -50.38 -40.44 -6.44
CA MET A 104 -49.40 -41.46 -6.09
C MET A 104 -49.03 -42.25 -7.35
N CYS A 105 -47.75 -42.65 -7.46
CA CYS A 105 -47.28 -43.50 -8.54
C CYS A 105 -48.08 -44.81 -8.61
N PHE A 106 -48.36 -45.27 -9.83
CA PHE A 106 -48.88 -46.61 -10.04
C PHE A 106 -47.81 -47.65 -9.73
N ASP A 107 -48.23 -48.83 -9.28
CA ASP A 107 -47.35 -49.97 -8.99
C ASP A 107 -48.05 -51.29 -9.36
N SER A 108 -47.34 -52.42 -9.25
CA SER A 108 -47.88 -53.74 -9.59
C SER A 108 -48.61 -54.44 -8.46
N ILE A 109 -48.71 -53.84 -7.28
CA ILE A 109 -49.19 -54.49 -6.05
C ILE A 109 -50.52 -53.86 -5.62
N ASP A 110 -50.49 -52.60 -5.21
CA ASP A 110 -51.61 -51.89 -4.61
C ASP A 110 -52.23 -50.88 -5.59
N ARG A 111 -51.38 -50.09 -6.28
CA ARG A 111 -51.82 -49.00 -7.16
C ARG A 111 -51.81 -49.43 -8.62
N ILE A 112 -52.41 -50.58 -8.89
CA ILE A 112 -52.53 -51.14 -10.24
C ILE A 112 -53.30 -50.14 -11.13
N PRO A 113 -52.77 -49.72 -12.29
CA PRO A 113 -53.46 -48.81 -13.19
C PRO A 113 -54.57 -49.54 -13.94
N LEU A 114 -55.81 -49.18 -13.67
CA LEU A 114 -57.00 -49.64 -14.37
C LEU A 114 -57.34 -48.70 -15.54
N ARG A 115 -57.84 -49.25 -16.63
CA ARG A 115 -58.34 -48.51 -17.80
C ARG A 115 -59.83 -48.29 -17.66
N LEU A 116 -60.23 -47.05 -17.47
CA LEU A 116 -61.64 -46.65 -17.53
C LEU A 116 -62.20 -46.78 -18.98
N PRO A 117 -63.52 -46.81 -19.18
CA PRO A 117 -64.13 -46.83 -20.51
C PRO A 117 -63.66 -45.69 -21.42
N CYS A 118 -63.45 -44.50 -20.84
CA CYS A 118 -62.87 -43.33 -21.51
C CYS A 118 -61.36 -43.44 -21.83
N ARG A 119 -60.73 -44.58 -21.50
CA ARG A 119 -59.32 -44.94 -21.74
C ARG A 119 -58.30 -44.26 -20.82
N HIS A 120 -58.71 -43.36 -19.94
CA HIS A 120 -57.86 -42.77 -18.92
C HIS A 120 -57.48 -43.78 -17.82
N PRO A 121 -56.26 -43.69 -17.24
CA PRO A 121 -55.84 -44.57 -16.14
C PRO A 121 -56.38 -44.08 -14.79
N LEU A 122 -56.77 -45.01 -13.91
CA LEU A 122 -57.10 -44.73 -12.51
C LEU A 122 -56.55 -45.86 -11.62
N CYS A 123 -56.07 -45.55 -10.41
CA CYS A 123 -55.49 -46.57 -9.54
C CYS A 123 -56.58 -47.51 -8.99
N LYS A 124 -56.30 -48.81 -8.85
CA LYS A 124 -57.28 -49.78 -8.32
C LYS A 124 -57.85 -49.35 -6.97
N VAL A 125 -57.01 -48.90 -6.04
CA VAL A 125 -57.44 -48.35 -4.74
C VAL A 125 -58.44 -47.21 -4.89
N CYS A 126 -58.19 -46.29 -5.83
CA CYS A 126 -59.00 -45.11 -6.09
C CYS A 126 -60.38 -45.51 -6.66
N ALA A 127 -60.36 -46.40 -7.66
CA ALA A 127 -61.56 -46.92 -8.29
C ALA A 127 -62.42 -47.73 -7.30
N SER A 128 -61.79 -48.57 -6.47
CA SER A 128 -62.47 -49.36 -5.44
C SER A 128 -63.10 -48.49 -4.36
N LEU A 129 -62.40 -47.47 -3.89
CA LEU A 129 -62.94 -46.54 -2.90
C LEU A 129 -64.19 -45.84 -3.45
N GLU A 130 -64.10 -45.27 -4.65
CA GLU A 130 -65.19 -44.51 -5.26
C GLU A 130 -66.40 -45.38 -5.59
N TYR A 131 -66.17 -46.54 -6.19
CA TYR A 131 -67.24 -47.50 -6.50
C TYR A 131 -67.94 -48.01 -5.23
N SER A 132 -67.21 -48.25 -4.15
CA SER A 132 -67.81 -48.70 -2.88
C SER A 132 -68.73 -47.66 -2.24
N GLN A 133 -68.50 -46.38 -2.51
CA GLN A 133 -69.30 -45.28 -1.95
C GLN A 133 -70.51 -44.95 -2.83
N ASN A 134 -70.34 -44.96 -4.16
CA ASN A 134 -71.34 -44.40 -5.08
C ASN A 134 -71.91 -45.41 -6.08
N ASN A 135 -71.37 -46.63 -6.16
CA ASN A 135 -71.60 -47.60 -7.25
C ASN A 135 -71.27 -47.07 -8.67
N ILE A 136 -70.54 -45.96 -8.75
CA ILE A 136 -70.13 -45.26 -9.97
C ILE A 136 -68.68 -44.81 -9.77
N ILE A 137 -67.85 -44.89 -10.82
CA ILE A 137 -66.49 -44.36 -10.87
C ILE A 137 -66.48 -43.16 -11.82
N HIS A 138 -65.94 -42.02 -11.39
CA HIS A 138 -65.75 -40.85 -12.25
C HIS A 138 -64.31 -40.77 -12.73
N CYS A 139 -64.11 -40.46 -14.00
CA CYS A 139 -62.79 -40.17 -14.50
C CYS A 139 -62.34 -38.77 -14.03
N PRO A 140 -61.22 -38.63 -13.30
CA PRO A 140 -60.73 -37.32 -12.86
C PRO A 140 -60.17 -36.45 -14.01
N GLN A 141 -60.06 -36.99 -15.23
CA GLN A 141 -59.51 -36.28 -16.38
C GLN A 141 -60.57 -35.73 -17.32
N ASP A 142 -61.71 -36.42 -17.48
CA ASP A 142 -62.77 -36.04 -18.43
C ASP A 142 -64.19 -36.13 -17.84
N ALA A 143 -64.31 -36.42 -16.54
CA ALA A 143 -65.57 -36.58 -15.81
C ALA A 143 -66.52 -37.66 -16.36
N SER A 144 -66.04 -38.58 -17.21
CA SER A 144 -66.85 -39.71 -17.68
C SER A 144 -67.21 -40.65 -16.52
N GLU A 145 -68.45 -41.11 -16.50
CA GLU A 145 -68.96 -42.05 -15.50
C GLU A 145 -68.86 -43.51 -15.98
N SER A 146 -68.64 -44.42 -15.04
CA SER A 146 -68.60 -45.85 -15.28
C SER A 146 -69.25 -46.62 -14.14
N ASN A 147 -70.22 -47.46 -14.47
CA ASN A 147 -70.88 -48.38 -13.52
C ASN A 147 -70.22 -49.78 -13.50
N ILE A 148 -69.07 -49.93 -14.17
CA ILE A 148 -68.32 -51.19 -14.21
C ILE A 148 -67.54 -51.34 -12.90
N PRO A 149 -67.69 -52.46 -12.17
CA PRO A 149 -66.90 -52.73 -10.97
C PRO A 149 -65.39 -52.68 -11.25
N PRO A 150 -64.56 -52.19 -10.30
CA PRO A 150 -63.10 -52.10 -10.47
C PRO A 150 -62.41 -53.43 -10.86
N ASP A 151 -62.93 -54.57 -10.37
CA ASP A 151 -62.36 -55.89 -10.67
C ASP A 151 -62.64 -56.37 -12.10
N GLU A 152 -63.61 -55.76 -12.79
CA GLU A 152 -63.93 -56.02 -14.20
C GLU A 152 -63.20 -55.06 -15.15
N LEU A 153 -62.58 -53.99 -14.63
CA LEU A 153 -61.82 -53.06 -15.44
C LEU A 153 -60.49 -53.66 -15.93
N ILE A 154 -60.12 -53.30 -17.16
CA ILE A 154 -58.91 -53.81 -17.80
C ILE A 154 -57.67 -53.15 -17.18
N ILE A 155 -56.71 -53.94 -16.72
CA ILE A 155 -55.41 -53.44 -16.26
C ILE A 155 -54.60 -52.87 -17.45
N LYS A 156 -54.07 -51.65 -17.31
CA LYS A 156 -53.17 -51.00 -18.27
C LYS A 156 -51.76 -51.61 -18.19
N LYS A 157 -51.60 -52.84 -18.69
CA LYS A 157 -50.33 -53.60 -18.67
C LYS A 157 -49.13 -52.85 -19.27
N HIS A 158 -49.35 -52.02 -20.30
CA HIS A 158 -48.31 -51.18 -20.90
C HIS A 158 -47.72 -50.18 -19.89
N LEU A 159 -48.58 -49.52 -19.10
CA LEU A 159 -48.14 -48.54 -18.10
C LEU A 159 -47.33 -49.22 -16.99
N LEU A 160 -47.79 -50.39 -16.51
CA LEU A 160 -47.01 -51.21 -15.58
C LEU A 160 -45.65 -51.62 -16.14
N SER A 161 -45.58 -51.98 -17.43
CA SER A 161 -44.32 -52.31 -18.08
C SER A 161 -43.38 -51.11 -18.20
N GLN A 162 -43.91 -49.89 -18.40
CA GLN A 162 -43.11 -48.67 -18.42
C GLN A 162 -42.62 -48.27 -17.04
N ILE A 163 -43.44 -48.42 -16.00
CA ILE A 163 -43.04 -48.17 -14.60
C ILE A 163 -41.92 -49.13 -14.20
N LYS A 164 -42.09 -50.43 -14.47
CA LYS A 164 -41.02 -51.40 -14.21
C LYS A 164 -39.74 -51.08 -14.99
N ALA A 165 -39.87 -50.61 -16.22
CA ALA A 165 -38.73 -50.16 -17.01
C ALA A 165 -38.09 -48.88 -16.46
N TYR A 166 -38.88 -47.97 -15.89
CA TYR A 166 -38.41 -46.76 -15.22
C TYR A 166 -37.64 -47.10 -13.95
N GLU A 167 -38.19 -47.96 -13.09
CA GLU A 167 -37.54 -48.45 -11.87
C GLU A 167 -36.22 -49.16 -12.17
N GLN A 168 -36.17 -49.91 -13.27
CA GLN A 168 -34.97 -50.57 -13.76
C GLN A 168 -34.02 -49.64 -14.54
N GLN A 169 -34.39 -48.36 -14.71
CA GLN A 169 -33.66 -47.36 -15.49
C GLN A 169 -33.38 -47.78 -16.95
N ILE A 170 -34.28 -48.56 -17.55
CA ILE A 170 -34.20 -49.02 -18.94
C ILE A 170 -35.18 -48.30 -19.87
N LEU A 171 -35.65 -47.11 -19.50
CA LEU A 171 -36.42 -46.28 -20.42
C LEU A 171 -35.49 -45.53 -21.38
N CYS A 172 -35.93 -45.44 -22.63
CA CYS A 172 -35.31 -44.54 -23.59
C CYS A 172 -35.56 -43.08 -23.19
N SER A 173 -34.48 -42.31 -23.06
CA SER A 173 -34.51 -40.89 -22.70
C SER A 173 -35.27 -39.99 -23.68
N PHE A 174 -35.32 -40.37 -24.96
CA PHE A 174 -35.99 -39.57 -26.00
C PHE A 174 -37.48 -39.88 -26.14
N HIS A 175 -37.86 -41.16 -25.97
CA HIS A 175 -39.20 -41.63 -26.34
C HIS A 175 -40.05 -42.09 -25.15
N GLY A 176 -39.50 -42.30 -23.94
CA GLY A 176 -40.28 -42.80 -22.80
C GLY A 176 -40.77 -44.24 -22.94
N LEU A 177 -40.20 -44.98 -23.89
CA LEU A 177 -40.53 -46.38 -24.14
C LEU A 177 -39.47 -47.28 -23.51
N LYS A 178 -39.88 -48.49 -23.13
CA LYS A 178 -38.97 -49.53 -22.63
C LYS A 178 -37.90 -49.81 -23.69
N GLY A 179 -36.66 -49.69 -23.28
CA GLY A 179 -35.50 -50.09 -24.06
C GLY A 179 -35.32 -51.58 -24.07
N GLU A 180 -34.93 -52.10 -25.23
CA GLU A 180 -34.62 -53.52 -25.42
C GLU A 180 -33.15 -53.74 -25.82
N LYS A 181 -32.55 -52.70 -26.41
CA LYS A 181 -31.17 -52.70 -26.89
C LYS A 181 -30.39 -51.55 -26.28
N PHE A 182 -29.07 -51.69 -26.33
CA PHE A 182 -28.13 -50.65 -25.93
C PHE A 182 -27.26 -50.28 -27.13
N CYS A 183 -27.10 -48.98 -27.37
CA CYS A 183 -26.17 -48.47 -28.36
C CYS A 183 -24.80 -48.28 -27.71
N ILE A 184 -23.83 -49.12 -28.08
CA ILE A 184 -22.45 -49.03 -27.57
C ILE A 184 -21.78 -47.74 -28.06
N THR A 185 -22.03 -47.36 -29.32
CA THR A 185 -21.46 -46.14 -29.92
C THR A 185 -21.94 -44.87 -29.21
N CYS A 186 -23.25 -44.74 -28.97
CA CYS A 186 -23.84 -43.55 -28.37
C CYS A 186 -23.90 -43.60 -26.84
N LYS A 187 -23.68 -44.77 -26.23
CA LYS A 187 -23.79 -45.03 -24.79
C LYS A 187 -25.21 -44.76 -24.25
N THR A 188 -26.23 -45.17 -25.00
CA THR A 188 -27.64 -44.90 -24.66
C THR A 188 -28.54 -46.13 -24.81
N ILE A 189 -29.61 -46.15 -24.02
CA ILE A 189 -30.65 -47.18 -24.09
C ILE A 189 -31.59 -46.88 -25.25
N MET A 190 -31.87 -47.90 -26.06
CA MET A 190 -32.67 -47.80 -27.27
C MET A 190 -34.00 -48.55 -27.14
N CYS A 191 -35.09 -47.84 -27.38
CA CYS A 191 -36.40 -48.42 -27.64
C CYS A 191 -36.57 -48.70 -29.15
N PRO A 192 -37.65 -49.39 -29.57
CA PRO A 192 -37.95 -49.62 -30.99
C PRO A 192 -38.02 -48.34 -31.85
N GLY A 193 -38.40 -47.20 -31.24
CA GLY A 193 -38.46 -45.90 -31.92
C GLY A 193 -37.08 -45.34 -32.32
N CYS A 194 -36.02 -45.70 -31.60
CA CYS A 194 -34.65 -45.22 -31.88
C CYS A 194 -33.95 -45.98 -33.01
N PHE A 195 -34.57 -47.04 -33.58
CA PHE A 195 -33.86 -47.95 -34.48
C PHE A 195 -33.29 -47.25 -35.73
N ASN A 196 -34.07 -46.35 -36.32
CA ASN A 196 -33.67 -45.63 -37.53
C ASN A 196 -32.49 -44.67 -37.28
N ASP A 197 -32.48 -43.99 -36.12
CA ASP A 197 -31.44 -43.01 -35.78
C ASP A 197 -30.08 -43.66 -35.46
N HIS A 198 -30.07 -44.97 -35.20
CA HIS A 198 -28.88 -45.73 -34.80
C HIS A 198 -28.58 -46.91 -35.74
N GLN A 199 -29.10 -46.90 -36.98
CA GLN A 199 -28.97 -48.03 -37.91
C GLN A 199 -27.50 -48.38 -38.23
N SER A 200 -26.61 -47.38 -38.25
CA SER A 200 -25.17 -47.54 -38.50
C SER A 200 -24.34 -47.73 -37.23
N HIS A 201 -24.95 -47.71 -36.05
CA HIS A 201 -24.24 -47.82 -34.77
C HIS A 201 -24.13 -49.26 -34.30
N THR A 202 -23.12 -49.53 -33.48
CA THR A 202 -22.97 -50.82 -32.82
C THR A 202 -24.02 -50.93 -31.71
N THR A 203 -24.95 -51.87 -31.85
CA THR A 203 -26.03 -52.11 -30.89
C THR A 203 -26.08 -53.58 -30.50
N ASP A 204 -26.54 -53.88 -29.29
CA ASP A 204 -26.78 -55.24 -28.82
C ASP A 204 -27.91 -55.26 -27.77
N VAL A 205 -28.38 -56.44 -27.38
CA VAL A 205 -29.37 -56.62 -26.31
C VAL A 205 -28.78 -56.18 -24.97
N LEU A 206 -29.58 -55.55 -24.11
CA LEU A 206 -29.13 -54.99 -22.82
C LEU A 206 -28.33 -55.97 -21.95
N ASN A 207 -28.72 -57.25 -21.92
CA ASN A 207 -28.08 -58.29 -21.10
C ASN A 207 -27.07 -59.15 -21.88
N SER A 208 -26.63 -58.70 -23.05
CA SER A 208 -25.62 -59.41 -23.85
C SER A 208 -24.24 -59.35 -23.18
N ASN A 209 -23.43 -60.39 -23.38
CA ASN A 209 -22.03 -60.39 -22.91
C ASN A 209 -21.26 -59.17 -23.44
N LYS A 210 -21.53 -58.76 -24.69
CA LYS A 210 -20.88 -57.61 -25.31
C LYS A 210 -21.16 -56.29 -24.59
N VAL A 211 -22.41 -56.06 -24.17
CA VAL A 211 -22.78 -54.86 -23.38
C VAL A 211 -22.18 -54.94 -21.97
N ASN A 212 -22.14 -56.12 -21.37
CA ASN A 212 -21.51 -56.32 -20.06
C ASN A 212 -19.99 -56.05 -20.12
N ASP A 213 -19.30 -56.48 -21.17
CA ASP A 213 -17.87 -56.26 -21.35
C ASP A 213 -17.54 -54.77 -21.53
N GLU A 214 -18.33 -54.05 -22.35
CA GLU A 214 -18.16 -52.61 -22.56
C GLU A 214 -18.50 -51.80 -21.30
N THR A 215 -19.56 -52.17 -20.57
CA THR A 215 -19.90 -51.49 -19.31
C THR A 215 -18.85 -51.73 -18.23
N ALA A 216 -18.29 -52.95 -18.14
CA ALA A 216 -17.16 -53.24 -17.26
C ALA A 216 -15.91 -52.41 -17.61
N LYS A 217 -15.63 -52.24 -18.91
CA LYS A 217 -14.54 -51.37 -19.37
C LYS A 217 -14.77 -49.91 -18.99
N TRP A 218 -15.98 -49.38 -19.21
CA TRP A 218 -16.29 -47.99 -18.83
C TRP A 218 -16.27 -47.79 -17.32
N TYR A 219 -16.69 -48.78 -16.55
CA TYR A 219 -16.59 -48.74 -15.09
C TYR A 219 -15.13 -48.62 -14.63
N LYS A 220 -14.22 -49.39 -15.26
CA LYS A 220 -12.78 -49.26 -15.01
C LYS A 220 -12.25 -47.88 -15.42
N ASP A 221 -12.62 -47.38 -16.59
CA ASP A 221 -12.20 -46.05 -17.05
C ASP A 221 -12.71 -44.94 -16.12
N PHE A 222 -13.92 -45.08 -15.59
CA PHE A 222 -14.48 -44.18 -14.60
C PHE A 222 -13.74 -44.25 -13.26
N GLY A 223 -13.34 -45.44 -12.81
CA GLY A 223 -12.44 -45.61 -11.66
C GLY A 223 -11.12 -44.86 -11.84
N ASN A 224 -10.46 -45.02 -12.99
CA ASN A 224 -9.22 -44.28 -13.30
C ASN A 224 -9.44 -42.76 -13.34
N TYR A 225 -10.62 -42.31 -13.79
CA TYR A 225 -10.97 -40.88 -13.77
C TYR A 225 -11.13 -40.35 -12.35
N ILE A 226 -11.80 -41.10 -11.47
CA ILE A 226 -11.90 -40.76 -10.04
C ILE A 226 -10.52 -40.67 -9.39
N GLU A 227 -9.63 -41.64 -9.64
CA GLU A 227 -8.26 -41.61 -9.12
C GLU A 227 -7.51 -40.36 -9.58
N LYS A 228 -7.62 -39.98 -10.85
CA LYS A 228 -7.03 -38.73 -11.37
C LYS A 228 -7.60 -37.48 -10.69
N LEU A 229 -8.90 -37.46 -10.41
CA LEU A 229 -9.52 -36.34 -9.70
C LEU A 229 -8.99 -36.25 -8.26
N ASP A 230 -8.84 -37.38 -7.57
CA ASP A 230 -8.27 -37.43 -6.21
C ASP A 230 -6.80 -36.95 -6.20
N GLU A 231 -6.00 -37.36 -7.20
CA GLU A 231 -4.63 -36.86 -7.37
C GLU A 231 -4.57 -35.35 -7.62
N ILE A 232 -5.46 -34.82 -8.46
CA ILE A 232 -5.56 -33.38 -8.72
C ILE A 232 -5.99 -32.64 -7.47
N GLN A 233 -6.96 -33.16 -6.72
CA GLN A 233 -7.42 -32.59 -5.46
C GLN A 233 -6.26 -32.48 -4.46
N LYS A 234 -5.49 -33.55 -4.26
CA LYS A 234 -4.31 -33.54 -3.39
C LYS A 234 -3.30 -32.46 -3.80
N LYS A 235 -2.99 -32.33 -5.09
CA LYS A 235 -2.09 -31.28 -5.60
C LYS A 235 -2.61 -29.87 -5.34
N ILE A 236 -3.93 -29.67 -5.43
CA ILE A 236 -4.57 -28.39 -5.10
C ILE A 236 -4.44 -28.10 -3.61
N GLU A 237 -4.69 -29.08 -2.75
CA GLU A 237 -4.55 -28.95 -1.29
C GLU A 237 -3.08 -28.64 -0.89
N GLU A 238 -2.10 -29.33 -1.48
CA GLU A 238 -0.67 -29.05 -1.29
C GLU A 238 -0.29 -27.64 -1.76
N SER A 239 -0.80 -27.23 -2.93
CA SER A 239 -0.56 -25.88 -3.47
C SER A 239 -1.20 -24.81 -2.59
N PHE A 240 -2.39 -25.06 -2.04
CA PHE A 240 -3.08 -24.17 -1.13
C PHE A 240 -2.34 -24.01 0.20
N SER A 241 -1.85 -25.10 0.78
CA SER A 241 -1.01 -25.06 1.98
C SER A 241 0.26 -24.23 1.73
N THR A 242 0.94 -24.49 0.62
CA THR A 242 2.17 -23.77 0.24
C THR A 242 1.89 -22.28 0.04
N PHE A 243 0.75 -21.94 -0.59
CA PHE A 243 0.35 -20.55 -0.79
C PHE A 243 0.08 -19.83 0.54
N THR A 244 -0.57 -20.52 1.49
CA THR A 244 -0.86 -20.00 2.83
C THR A 244 0.44 -19.72 3.59
N GLU A 245 1.42 -20.64 3.53
CA GLU A 245 2.75 -20.42 4.12
C GLU A 245 3.46 -19.21 3.51
N PHE A 246 3.41 -19.05 2.18
CA PHE A 246 3.98 -17.89 1.52
C PHE A 246 3.27 -16.58 1.90
N GLU A 247 1.95 -16.59 2.05
CA GLU A 247 1.17 -15.44 2.50
C GLU A 247 1.61 -15.00 3.90
N GLU A 248 1.72 -15.93 4.85
CA GLU A 248 2.19 -15.63 6.21
C GLU A 248 3.62 -15.05 6.22
N VAL A 249 4.53 -15.65 5.45
CA VAL A 249 5.91 -15.15 5.32
C VAL A 249 5.94 -13.76 4.71
N LEU A 250 5.14 -13.50 3.67
CA LEU A 250 5.06 -12.19 3.02
C LEU A 250 4.52 -11.12 3.96
N LEU A 251 3.45 -11.41 4.71
CA LEU A 251 2.90 -10.48 5.71
C LEU A 251 3.90 -10.18 6.81
N ALA A 252 4.63 -11.19 7.29
CA ALA A 252 5.68 -11.00 8.30
C ALA A 252 6.85 -10.15 7.74
N GLN A 253 7.27 -10.41 6.50
CA GLN A 253 8.31 -9.63 5.84
C GLN A 253 7.89 -8.19 5.58
N GLU A 254 6.65 -7.95 5.14
CA GLU A 254 6.07 -6.63 4.96
C GLU A 254 6.08 -5.84 6.27
N LEU A 255 5.57 -6.44 7.35
CA LEU A 255 5.54 -5.80 8.66
C LEU A 255 6.96 -5.46 9.17
N ASN A 256 7.89 -6.41 9.03
CA ASN A 256 9.29 -6.19 9.38
C ASN A 256 9.93 -5.07 8.54
N HIS A 257 9.64 -5.01 7.25
CA HIS A 257 10.14 -3.97 6.37
C HIS A 257 9.57 -2.60 6.74
N ILE A 258 8.26 -2.50 7.00
CA ILE A 258 7.60 -1.27 7.46
C ILE A 258 8.23 -0.79 8.77
N ASN A 259 8.46 -1.69 9.73
CA ASN A 259 9.07 -1.33 11.01
C ASN A 259 10.52 -0.86 10.83
N SER A 260 11.31 -1.57 10.02
CA SER A 260 12.69 -1.17 9.69
C SER A 260 12.74 0.21 9.03
N LEU A 261 11.81 0.51 8.11
CA LEU A 261 11.70 1.83 7.49
C LEU A 261 11.32 2.92 8.49
N LYS A 262 10.39 2.64 9.41
CA LYS A 262 10.02 3.58 10.50
C LYS A 262 11.22 3.88 11.39
N GLU A 263 11.95 2.86 11.84
CA GLU A 263 13.15 3.03 12.65
C GLU A 263 14.25 3.81 11.91
N SER A 264 14.47 3.50 10.62
CA SER A 264 15.45 4.20 9.79
C SER A 264 15.08 5.68 9.64
N ARG A 265 13.79 5.98 9.40
CA ARG A 265 13.27 7.35 9.33
C ARG A 265 13.48 8.10 10.64
N GLU A 266 13.15 7.48 11.78
CA GLU A 266 13.33 8.11 13.11
C GLU A 266 14.80 8.40 13.38
N LYS A 267 15.71 7.46 13.09
CA LYS A 267 17.16 7.66 13.20
C LYS A 267 17.66 8.81 12.32
N ALA A 268 17.15 8.93 11.09
CA ALA A 268 17.51 10.01 10.18
C ALA A 268 17.04 11.38 10.72
N ILE A 269 15.81 11.46 11.21
CA ILE A 269 15.25 12.69 11.81
C ILE A 269 16.07 13.10 13.04
N LEU A 270 16.34 12.18 13.95
CA LEU A 270 17.15 12.46 15.15
C LEU A 270 18.56 12.93 14.78
N SER A 271 19.19 12.31 13.79
CA SER A 271 20.53 12.70 13.32
C SER A 271 20.53 14.12 12.71
N LEU A 272 19.48 14.49 11.97
CA LEU A 272 19.32 15.84 11.42
C LEU A 272 19.08 16.88 12.52
N MET A 273 18.23 16.55 13.51
CA MET A 273 17.97 17.43 14.66
C MET A 273 19.25 17.68 15.45
N GLN A 274 20.01 16.63 15.77
CA GLN A 274 21.28 16.76 16.48
C GLN A 274 22.29 17.61 15.69
N ALA A 275 22.44 17.37 14.38
CA ALA A 275 23.34 18.16 13.54
C ALA A 275 22.93 19.65 13.49
N SER A 276 21.62 19.93 13.48
CA SER A 276 21.08 21.29 13.56
C SER A 276 21.38 21.95 14.91
N ASP A 277 21.16 21.26 16.02
CA ASP A 277 21.42 21.78 17.37
C ASP A 277 22.92 22.08 17.59
N GLU A 278 23.80 21.17 17.17
CA GLU A 278 25.24 21.38 17.21
C GLU A 278 25.70 22.57 16.36
N HIS A 279 25.02 22.83 15.24
CA HIS A 279 25.29 23.99 14.40
C HIS A 279 24.84 25.29 15.08
N MET A 280 23.64 25.31 15.67
CA MET A 280 23.13 26.46 16.43
C MET A 280 24.02 26.80 17.62
N GLN A 281 24.42 25.80 18.42
CA GLN A 281 25.31 26.01 19.57
C GLN A 281 26.67 26.59 19.17
N ARG A 282 27.24 26.13 18.05
CA ARG A 282 28.48 26.68 17.50
C ARG A 282 28.30 28.13 17.06
N MET A 283 27.21 28.43 16.35
CA MET A 283 26.89 29.79 15.92
C MET A 283 26.70 30.73 17.13
N GLU A 284 25.96 30.31 18.15
CA GLU A 284 25.78 31.06 19.40
C GLU A 284 27.11 31.32 20.11
N SER A 285 27.99 30.31 20.17
CA SER A 285 29.31 30.42 20.80
C SER A 285 30.19 31.41 20.06
N SER A 286 30.23 31.34 18.73
CA SER A 286 30.98 32.30 17.89
C SER A 286 30.43 33.72 18.01
N LEU A 287 29.10 33.89 18.07
CA LEU A 287 28.49 35.20 18.29
C LEU A 287 28.83 35.77 19.66
N ARG A 288 28.79 34.94 20.71
CA ARG A 288 29.16 35.33 22.06
C ARG A 288 30.63 35.77 22.12
N GLU A 289 31.53 35.00 21.51
CA GLU A 289 32.95 35.33 21.44
C GLU A 289 33.18 36.68 20.72
N MET A 290 32.50 36.93 19.60
CA MET A 290 32.56 38.22 18.91
C MET A 290 32.06 39.38 19.78
N ILE A 291 30.97 39.17 20.53
CA ILE A 291 30.40 40.17 21.44
C ILE A 291 31.35 40.46 22.62
N GLU A 292 32.00 39.44 23.19
CA GLU A 292 32.92 39.56 24.32
C GLU A 292 34.22 40.29 23.94
N HIS A 293 34.75 40.00 22.75
CA HIS A 293 35.95 40.67 22.23
C HIS A 293 35.68 42.06 21.65
N MET A 294 34.43 42.52 21.69
CA MET A 294 34.07 43.87 21.28
C MET A 294 34.89 44.88 22.10
N PRO A 295 35.56 45.87 21.48
CA PRO A 295 36.50 46.78 22.15
C PRO A 295 35.78 47.86 22.97
N ARG A 296 34.72 47.50 23.72
CA ARG A 296 33.88 48.37 24.54
C ARG A 296 34.69 49.23 25.50
N LYS A 297 35.77 48.66 26.06
CA LYS A 297 36.68 49.38 26.96
C LYS A 297 37.46 50.47 26.21
N LYS A 298 38.02 50.16 25.04
CA LYS A 298 38.76 51.13 24.23
C LYS A 298 37.86 52.24 23.69
N ILE A 299 36.63 51.91 23.28
CA ILE A 299 35.64 52.89 22.83
C ILE A 299 35.25 53.83 23.99
N ARG A 300 35.02 53.28 25.19
CA ARG A 300 34.77 54.09 26.39
C ARG A 300 35.95 55.00 26.73
N GLN A 301 37.17 54.46 26.75
CA GLN A 301 38.38 55.24 26.99
C GLN A 301 38.56 56.36 25.96
N PHE A 302 38.27 56.10 24.68
CA PHE A 302 38.31 57.12 23.64
C PHE A 302 37.26 58.21 23.89
N LYS A 303 36.02 57.83 24.24
CA LYS A 303 34.96 58.77 24.62
C LYS A 303 35.38 59.65 25.80
N ASP A 304 35.88 59.04 26.86
CA ASP A 304 36.30 59.74 28.09
C ASP A 304 37.47 60.71 27.78
N SER A 305 38.43 60.28 26.97
CA SER A 305 39.56 61.13 26.54
C SER A 305 39.12 62.32 25.70
N ILE A 306 38.13 62.16 24.82
CA ILE A 306 37.55 63.26 24.05
C ILE A 306 36.77 64.21 24.97
N GLN A 307 35.99 63.68 25.92
CA GLN A 307 35.25 64.49 26.88
C GLN A 307 36.18 65.34 27.75
N GLU A 308 37.27 64.75 28.25
CA GLU A 308 38.26 65.47 29.03
C GLU A 308 38.93 66.59 28.22
N GLU A 309 39.19 66.37 26.93
CA GLU A 309 39.72 67.41 26.04
C GLU A 309 38.71 68.54 25.80
N ILE A 310 37.42 68.22 25.68
CA ILE A 310 36.34 69.21 25.62
C ILE A 310 36.30 70.04 26.91
N ASP A 311 36.34 69.39 28.07
CA ASP A 311 36.28 70.07 29.37
C ASP A 311 37.50 70.98 29.56
N ARG A 312 38.70 70.51 29.19
CA ARG A 312 39.93 71.33 29.16
C ARG A 312 39.78 72.54 28.25
N ALA A 313 39.27 72.35 27.02
CA ALA A 313 39.07 73.44 26.08
C ALA A 313 38.04 74.46 26.58
N ALA A 314 36.98 74.01 27.25
CA ALA A 314 35.97 74.87 27.85
C ALA A 314 36.54 75.72 29.01
N GLU A 315 37.40 75.15 29.85
CA GLU A 315 38.02 75.88 30.96
C GLU A 315 39.04 76.93 30.46
N VAL A 316 39.82 76.58 29.44
CA VAL A 316 40.67 77.54 28.72
C VAL A 316 39.83 78.68 28.15
N LYS A 317 38.66 78.38 27.58
CA LYS A 317 37.76 79.40 27.03
C LYS A 317 37.25 80.35 28.12
N LYS A 318 36.90 79.87 29.31
CA LYS A 318 36.44 80.72 30.44
C LYS A 318 37.54 81.65 30.95
N SER A 319 38.77 81.16 31.02
CA SER A 319 39.93 81.92 31.50
C SER A 319 40.56 82.80 30.42
N TRP A 320 40.11 82.69 29.17
CA TRP A 320 40.67 83.40 28.02
C TRP A 320 40.73 84.91 28.22
N ASP A 321 39.64 85.55 28.65
CA ASP A 321 39.59 87.02 28.76
C ASP A 321 40.54 87.57 29.85
N LEU A 322 40.88 86.73 30.84
CA LEU A 322 41.78 87.06 31.94
C LEU A 322 43.26 86.84 31.61
N MET A 323 43.59 86.16 30.51
CA MET A 323 44.97 85.91 30.09
C MET A 323 45.62 87.14 29.43
N GLY A 324 46.92 87.31 29.67
CA GLY A 324 47.73 88.33 28.99
C GLY A 324 47.93 88.02 27.50
N THR A 325 48.22 89.05 26.69
CA THR A 325 48.36 88.91 25.23
C THR A 325 49.40 87.85 24.82
N GLY A 326 50.52 87.75 25.56
CA GLY A 326 51.55 86.73 25.31
C GLY A 326 51.09 85.29 25.59
N GLU A 327 50.29 85.08 26.62
CA GLU A 327 49.73 83.76 26.97
C GLU A 327 48.72 83.30 25.93
N LYS A 328 47.83 84.21 25.49
CA LYS A 328 46.88 83.97 24.40
C LYS A 328 47.58 83.54 23.11
N LEU A 329 48.66 84.21 22.72
CA LEU A 329 49.44 83.88 21.53
C LEU A 329 50.14 82.51 21.65
N GLY A 330 50.71 82.20 22.82
CA GLY A 330 51.31 80.90 23.08
C GLY A 330 50.29 79.75 23.05
N LEU A 331 49.06 80.01 23.50
CA LEU A 331 47.98 79.04 23.55
C LEU A 331 47.29 78.87 22.19
N MET A 332 47.14 79.95 21.41
CA MET A 332 46.71 79.91 19.99
C MET A 332 47.57 78.93 19.19
N LYS A 333 48.90 79.02 19.30
CA LYS A 333 49.83 78.12 18.59
C LYS A 333 49.61 76.65 18.98
N LYS A 334 49.30 76.36 20.25
CA LYS A 334 49.00 74.99 20.72
C LYS A 334 47.63 74.49 20.24
N ILE A 335 46.62 75.36 20.24
CA ILE A 335 45.28 75.06 19.71
C ILE A 335 45.37 74.81 18.21
N GLU A 336 46.10 75.63 17.45
CA GLU A 336 46.29 75.49 16.01
C GLU A 336 46.97 74.17 15.63
N ILE A 337 47.99 73.75 16.40
CA ILE A 337 48.63 72.44 16.22
C ILE A 337 47.67 71.28 16.52
N LYS A 338 46.76 71.44 17.50
CA LYS A 338 45.79 70.41 17.86
C LYS A 338 44.58 70.38 16.90
N SER A 339 44.11 71.53 16.42
CA SER A 339 42.96 71.65 15.52
C SER A 339 43.27 71.12 14.12
N GLN A 340 44.55 71.09 13.73
CA GLN A 340 45.01 70.46 12.50
C GLN A 340 45.05 68.92 12.58
N ARG A 341 44.96 68.31 13.78
CA ARG A 341 44.91 66.85 13.92
C ARG A 341 43.50 66.35 13.63
N LYS A 342 43.36 65.56 12.57
CA LYS A 342 42.11 64.85 12.26
C LYS A 342 41.83 63.83 13.37
N ILE A 343 40.65 63.92 13.96
CA ILE A 343 40.15 62.92 14.91
C ILE A 343 39.50 61.81 14.08
N ASP A 344 40.18 60.67 13.95
CA ASP A 344 39.62 59.52 13.27
C ASP A 344 38.61 58.82 14.17
N LEU A 345 37.39 58.62 13.67
CA LEU A 345 36.37 57.83 14.35
C LEU A 345 36.75 56.33 14.33
N PRO A 346 36.36 55.56 15.36
CA PRO A 346 36.46 54.11 15.30
C PRO A 346 35.75 53.56 14.07
N ASN A 347 36.40 52.66 13.33
CA ASN A 347 35.78 51.99 12.19
C ASN A 347 34.71 51.00 12.69
N MET A 348 33.44 51.32 12.48
CA MET A 348 32.29 50.49 12.87
C MET A 348 31.80 49.57 11.74
N GLU A 349 32.32 49.73 10.52
CA GLU A 349 31.88 49.02 9.31
C GLU A 349 31.83 47.49 9.47
N PRO A 350 32.83 46.81 10.08
CA PRO A 350 32.76 45.36 10.25
C PRO A 350 31.60 44.90 11.14
N TRP A 351 31.23 45.72 12.14
CA TRP A 351 30.15 45.39 13.07
C TRP A 351 28.77 45.64 12.49
N ILE A 352 28.65 46.68 11.67
CA ILE A 352 27.44 46.96 10.90
C ILE A 352 27.15 45.78 9.98
N ARG A 353 28.16 45.28 9.25
CA ARG A 353 28.02 44.10 8.39
C ARG A 353 27.60 42.84 9.14
N VAL A 354 28.17 42.58 10.32
CA VAL A 354 27.77 41.44 11.15
C VAL A 354 26.32 41.59 11.61
N SER A 355 25.93 42.80 12.06
CA SER A 355 24.55 43.08 12.48
C SER A 355 23.56 42.93 11.32
N GLU A 356 23.89 43.45 10.15
CA GLU A 356 23.07 43.35 8.94
C GLU A 356 22.93 41.90 8.48
N ALA A 357 24.02 41.13 8.49
CA ALA A 357 23.98 39.71 8.16
C ALA A 357 23.06 38.93 9.12
N LEU A 358 23.14 39.20 10.43
CA LEU A 358 22.24 38.57 11.42
C LEU A 358 20.78 38.99 11.25
N THR A 359 20.53 40.23 10.84
CA THR A 359 19.16 40.75 10.64
C THR A 359 18.55 40.23 9.32
N ALA A 360 19.39 39.89 8.35
CA ALA A 360 18.99 39.28 7.09
C ALA A 360 18.63 37.79 7.25
N VAL A 361 19.17 37.11 8.27
CA VAL A 361 18.80 35.74 8.62
C VAL A 361 17.47 35.77 9.39
N LYS A 362 16.35 35.70 8.66
CA LYS A 362 14.99 35.67 9.25
C LYS A 362 14.41 34.26 9.37
N ASP A 363 14.93 33.33 8.58
CA ASP A 363 14.53 31.92 8.54
C ASP A 363 15.72 31.03 8.16
N PHE A 364 15.52 29.72 8.26
CA PHE A 364 16.54 28.70 8.02
C PHE A 364 17.08 28.73 6.57
N GLU A 365 16.24 29.10 5.60
CA GLU A 365 16.64 29.27 4.19
C GLU A 365 17.58 30.47 4.03
N SER A 366 17.27 31.58 4.69
CA SER A 366 18.11 32.78 4.72
C SER A 366 19.48 32.51 5.36
N MET A 367 19.51 31.67 6.39
CA MET A 367 20.74 31.26 7.08
C MET A 367 21.69 30.47 6.17
N SER A 368 21.13 29.58 5.36
CA SER A 368 21.87 28.77 4.39
C SER A 368 22.52 29.64 3.30
N LEU A 369 21.83 30.68 2.84
CA LEU A 369 22.30 31.65 1.85
C LEU A 369 23.41 32.57 2.37
N VAL A 370 23.29 33.04 3.61
CA VAL A 370 24.32 33.89 4.25
C VAL A 370 25.61 33.12 4.50
N LEU A 371 25.51 31.86 4.92
CA LEU A 371 26.69 31.00 5.11
C LEU A 371 27.38 30.67 3.77
N ALA A 372 26.63 30.48 2.68
CA ALA A 372 27.19 30.27 1.34
C ALA A 372 27.88 31.52 0.76
N THR A 373 27.49 32.72 1.20
CA THR A 373 28.10 33.99 0.75
C THR A 373 29.34 34.37 1.54
N ILE A 374 29.49 33.88 2.79
CA ILE A 374 30.71 34.03 3.60
C ILE A 374 31.84 33.08 3.12
N GLN A 375 31.52 32.07 2.30
CA GLN A 375 32.51 31.14 1.71
C GLN A 375 33.23 31.66 0.45
N LYS A 376 32.85 32.83 -0.06
CA LYS A 376 33.57 33.55 -1.13
C LYS A 376 34.31 34.74 -0.54
#